data_AF-A0A3D4W2B8-F1
#
_entry.id   AF-A0A3D4W2B8-F1
#
_cell.length_a   1.000
_cell.length_b   1.000
_cell.length_c   1.000
_cell.angle_alpha   90.00
_cell.angle_beta   90.00
_cell.angle_gamma   90.00
#
_symmetry.space_group_name_H-M   'P 1'
#
loop_
_entity.id
_entity.type
_entity.pdbx_description
1 polymer ?
#
loop_
_entity_poly.entity_id
_entity_poly.type
_entity_poly.pdbx_seq_one_letter_code
_entity_poly.pdbx_strand_id
1 'polypeptide(L)'
;VLGETPDTPVQTPCVTPVSEEEAPGTPGSDQTLMAKRLLGRYELPTIQRLTALCSARHPEQTGAFAALRAEAERLTAENACCRVSQLAVNGRDLMAAGVRPGPGLRQVLNALLEAVITGQTPNEKDALLAAAAQFSAS
;
A
#
# COMPACT_ATOMS: atom_id res chain seq x y z
N VAL A 1 36.97 -66.00 14.93
CA VAL A 1 37.44 -65.19 16.08
C VAL A 1 37.19 -63.75 15.70
N LEU A 2 36.39 -63.02 16.51
CA LEU A 2 36.21 -61.55 16.51
C LEU A 2 35.62 -60.96 15.22
N GLY A 3 34.69 -60.02 15.18
CA GLY A 3 34.03 -59.08 16.09
C GLY A 3 33.16 -58.22 15.13
N GLU A 4 31.97 -57.77 15.52
CA GLU A 4 31.72 -56.36 15.87
C GLU A 4 32.18 -55.41 14.73
N THR A 5 31.37 -54.66 14.00
CA THR A 5 30.14 -53.89 14.28
C THR A 5 29.50 -53.45 12.93
N PRO A 6 28.23 -53.02 12.88
CA PRO A 6 27.68 -52.33 11.71
C PRO A 6 28.14 -50.85 11.71
N ASP A 7 29.00 -50.49 10.75
CA ASP A 7 29.39 -49.10 10.54
C ASP A 7 28.27 -48.38 9.77
N THR A 8 27.54 -47.53 10.49
CA THR A 8 26.61 -46.54 9.92
C THR A 8 27.31 -45.19 9.96
N PRO A 9 27.65 -44.61 8.80
CA PRO A 9 27.41 -43.17 8.61
C PRO A 9 27.09 -42.86 7.12
N VAL A 10 26.42 -41.81 6.71
CA VAL A 10 26.07 -40.56 7.35
C VAL A 10 24.74 -40.14 6.71
N GLN A 11 23.73 -39.84 7.52
CA GLN A 11 22.61 -39.05 7.03
C GLN A 11 23.18 -37.67 6.70
N THR A 12 23.24 -37.34 5.42
CA THR A 12 23.28 -35.94 5.00
C THR A 12 22.08 -35.26 5.65
N PRO A 13 22.24 -34.23 6.51
CA PRO A 13 21.11 -33.40 6.82
C PRO A 13 20.70 -32.77 5.48
N CYS A 14 19.48 -33.08 5.04
CA CYS A 14 18.78 -32.27 4.08
C CYS A 14 18.66 -30.90 4.74
N VAL A 15 19.67 -30.06 4.53
CA VAL A 15 19.60 -28.64 4.83
C VAL A 15 18.60 -28.14 3.82
N THR A 16 17.34 -28.17 4.22
CA THR A 16 16.33 -27.27 3.71
C THR A 16 17.00 -25.89 3.72
N PRO A 17 17.13 -25.19 2.58
CA PRO A 17 17.37 -23.76 2.66
C PRO A 17 16.23 -23.25 3.53
N VAL A 18 16.62 -22.75 4.71
CA VAL A 18 15.76 -22.01 5.61
C VAL A 18 15.03 -21.05 4.71
N SER A 19 13.71 -21.22 4.61
CA SER A 19 12.83 -20.30 3.95
C SER A 19 13.26 -18.91 4.38
N GLU A 20 13.84 -18.16 3.45
CA GLU A 20 13.92 -16.72 3.58
C GLU A 20 12.47 -16.29 3.79
N GLU A 21 12.13 -15.98 5.04
CA GLU A 21 11.04 -15.08 5.35
C GLU A 21 11.38 -13.75 4.69
N GLU A 22 11.16 -13.67 3.38
CA GLU A 22 11.05 -12.42 2.67
C GLU A 22 9.62 -11.91 2.90
N ALA A 23 9.43 -11.19 4.00
CA ALA A 23 8.46 -10.10 4.09
C ALA A 23 8.95 -9.13 5.18
N PRO A 24 9.36 -7.91 4.79
CA PRO A 24 8.37 -6.87 4.57
C PRO A 24 8.67 -6.00 3.35
N GLY A 25 7.67 -5.83 2.49
CA GLY A 25 7.66 -4.79 1.46
C GLY A 25 8.36 -5.19 0.16
N THR A 26 7.62 -5.82 -0.74
CA THR A 26 8.00 -5.89 -2.16
C THR A 26 8.33 -4.47 -2.63
N PRO A 27 9.45 -4.22 -3.33
CA PRO A 27 9.86 -2.86 -3.73
C PRO A 27 8.80 -2.10 -4.56
N GLY A 28 7.86 -2.83 -5.18
CA GLY A 28 6.69 -2.25 -5.83
C GLY A 28 5.67 -1.63 -4.88
N SER A 29 5.55 -2.12 -3.64
CA SER A 29 4.58 -1.65 -2.64
C SER A 29 4.91 -0.24 -2.15
N ASP A 30 6.18 0.07 -1.93
CA ASP A 30 6.62 1.42 -1.51
C ASP A 30 6.43 2.45 -2.62
N GLN A 31 6.76 2.07 -3.87
CA GLN A 31 6.54 2.92 -5.04
C GLN A 31 5.06 3.16 -5.31
N THR A 32 4.23 2.12 -5.18
CA THR A 32 2.77 2.21 -5.29
C THR A 32 2.20 3.16 -4.24
N LEU A 33 2.61 3.01 -2.99
CA LEU A 33 2.19 3.89 -1.90
C LEU A 33 2.62 5.35 -2.17
N MET A 34 3.86 5.57 -2.63
CA MET A 34 4.37 6.89 -2.99
C MET A 34 3.56 7.51 -4.13
N ALA A 35 3.25 6.75 -5.18
CA ALA A 35 2.43 7.20 -6.30
C ALA A 35 1.01 7.57 -5.85
N LYS A 36 0.34 6.73 -5.04
CA LYS A 36 -0.97 7.03 -4.47
C LYS A 36 -0.95 8.33 -3.65
N ARG A 37 0.06 8.52 -2.80
CA ARG A 37 0.21 9.76 -1.99
C ARG A 37 0.39 11.01 -2.87
N LEU A 38 1.15 10.91 -3.96
CA LEU A 38 1.32 12.01 -4.91
C LEU A 38 0.02 12.33 -5.64
N LEU A 39 -0.71 11.31 -6.12
CA LEU A 39 -2.01 11.46 -6.79
C LEU A 39 -3.08 12.04 -5.85
N GLY A 40 -2.95 11.82 -4.55
CA GLY A 40 -3.80 12.46 -3.53
C GLY A 40 -3.61 13.97 -3.40
N ARG A 41 -2.46 14.51 -3.83
CA ARG A 41 -2.10 15.94 -3.70
C ARG A 41 -2.01 16.67 -5.04
N TYR A 42 -1.67 15.97 -6.10
CA TYR A 42 -1.39 16.53 -7.41
C TYR A 42 -2.11 15.76 -8.52
N GLU A 43 -2.37 16.44 -9.63
CA GLU A 43 -2.81 15.80 -10.87
C GLU A 43 -1.66 15.07 -11.55
N LEU A 44 -1.98 14.03 -12.33
CA LEU A 44 -0.99 13.24 -13.08
C LEU A 44 -0.03 14.11 -13.93
N PRO A 45 -0.48 15.14 -14.68
CA PRO A 45 0.44 16.00 -15.45
C PRO A 45 1.48 16.72 -14.59
N THR A 46 1.13 17.09 -13.35
CA THR A 46 2.07 17.71 -12.41
C THR A 46 3.11 16.70 -11.95
N ILE A 47 2.72 15.46 -11.66
CA ILE A 47 3.63 14.38 -11.29
C ILE A 47 4.60 14.08 -12.44
N GLN A 48 4.11 14.04 -13.69
CA GLN A 48 4.94 13.85 -14.88
C GLN A 48 5.99 14.96 -15.04
N ARG A 49 5.60 16.24 -14.83
CA ARG A 49 6.54 17.37 -14.88
C ARG A 49 7.59 17.31 -13.77
N LEU A 50 7.17 16.98 -12.55
CA LEU A 50 8.07 16.87 -11.40
C LEU A 50 9.07 15.73 -11.59
N THR A 51 8.62 14.55 -12.01
CA THR A 51 9.50 13.40 -12.27
C THR A 51 10.48 13.68 -13.40
N ALA A 52 10.06 14.36 -14.47
CA ALA A 52 10.96 14.79 -15.56
C ALA A 52 12.03 15.78 -15.06
N LEU A 53 11.64 16.78 -14.27
CA LEU A 53 12.58 17.77 -13.71
C LEU A 53 13.58 17.12 -12.74
N CYS A 54 13.11 16.23 -11.86
CA CYS A 54 13.98 15.51 -10.94
C CYS A 54 14.96 14.59 -11.68
N SER A 55 14.51 13.90 -12.73
CA SER A 55 15.38 13.05 -13.56
C SER A 55 16.48 13.85 -14.26
N ALA A 56 16.17 15.06 -14.74
CA ALA A 56 17.17 15.94 -15.36
C ALA A 56 18.23 16.43 -14.35
N ARG A 57 17.88 16.56 -13.07
CA ARG A 57 18.80 16.98 -12.00
C ARG A 57 19.61 15.82 -11.39
N HIS A 58 19.05 14.62 -11.45
CA HIS A 58 19.56 13.41 -10.82
C HIS A 58 19.57 12.26 -11.82
N PRO A 59 20.48 12.28 -12.81
CA PRO A 59 20.53 11.26 -13.85
C PRO A 59 20.72 9.86 -13.27
N GLU A 60 21.41 9.74 -12.13
CA GLU A 60 21.63 8.49 -11.38
C GLU A 60 20.33 7.86 -10.84
N GLN A 61 19.26 8.65 -10.67
CA GLN A 61 17.96 8.20 -10.16
C GLN A 61 16.86 8.18 -11.23
N THR A 62 17.20 8.41 -12.51
CA THR A 62 16.24 8.44 -13.62
C THR A 62 15.34 7.20 -13.65
N GLY A 63 15.90 6.01 -13.40
CA GLY A 63 15.14 4.76 -13.36
C GLY A 63 14.05 4.74 -12.29
N ALA A 64 14.35 5.25 -11.09
CA ALA A 64 13.38 5.32 -9.99
C ALA A 64 12.25 6.31 -10.28
N PHE A 65 12.56 7.48 -10.84
CA PHE A 65 11.54 8.45 -11.24
C PHE A 65 10.69 7.95 -12.42
N ALA A 66 11.28 7.21 -13.36
CA ALA A 66 10.55 6.59 -14.45
C ALA A 66 9.58 5.51 -13.94
N ALA A 67 10.01 4.68 -12.99
CA ALA A 67 9.15 3.68 -12.34
C ALA A 67 8.00 4.34 -11.57
N LEU A 68 8.28 5.37 -10.76
CA LEU A 68 7.26 6.13 -10.03
C LEU A 68 6.22 6.77 -10.97
N ARG A 69 6.68 7.33 -12.10
CA ARG A 69 5.77 7.89 -13.12
C ARG A 69 4.88 6.82 -13.73
N ALA A 70 5.45 5.70 -14.14
CA ALA A 70 4.69 4.59 -14.72
C ALA A 70 3.63 4.06 -13.75
N GLU A 71 3.97 3.98 -12.47
CA GLU A 71 3.05 3.54 -11.42
C GLU A 71 1.90 4.55 -11.21
N ALA A 72 2.20 5.85 -11.20
CA ALA A 72 1.16 6.88 -11.13
C ALA A 72 0.22 6.86 -12.35
N GLU A 73 0.75 6.60 -13.55
CA GLU A 73 -0.04 6.45 -14.78
C GLU A 73 -0.95 5.23 -14.71
N ARG A 74 -0.41 4.07 -14.27
CA ARG A 74 -1.17 2.83 -14.06
C ARG A 74 -2.32 3.04 -13.07
N LEU A 75 -2.04 3.59 -11.89
CA LEU A 75 -3.04 3.87 -10.85
C LEU A 75 -4.11 4.86 -11.33
N THR A 76 -3.74 5.84 -12.15
CA THR A 76 -4.71 6.77 -12.75
C THR A 76 -5.61 6.05 -13.75
N ALA A 77 -5.05 5.18 -14.61
CA ALA A 77 -5.82 4.39 -15.57
C ALA A 77 -6.78 3.41 -14.88
N GLU A 78 -6.36 2.82 -13.77
CA GLU A 78 -7.18 1.92 -12.93
C GLU A 78 -8.21 2.66 -12.06
N ASN A 79 -8.23 4.00 -12.08
CA ASN A 79 -9.05 4.83 -11.18
C ASN A 79 -8.87 4.47 -9.71
N ALA A 80 -7.62 4.17 -9.31
CA ALA A 80 -7.31 3.81 -7.93
C ALA A 80 -7.68 4.94 -6.95
N CYS A 81 -8.20 4.57 -5.79
CA CYS A 81 -8.57 5.52 -4.75
C CYS A 81 -7.32 6.18 -4.15
N CYS A 82 -7.13 7.45 -4.46
CA CYS A 82 -6.01 8.27 -3.98
C CYS A 82 -6.48 9.54 -3.25
N ARG A 83 -7.78 9.87 -3.34
CA ARG A 83 -8.39 11.08 -2.78
C ARG A 83 -9.64 10.77 -1.99
N VAL A 84 -9.96 11.64 -1.04
CA VAL A 84 -11.20 11.54 -0.25
C VAL A 84 -12.44 11.52 -1.14
N SER A 85 -12.43 12.30 -2.23
CA SER A 85 -13.54 12.34 -3.20
C SER A 85 -13.70 11.06 -4.01
N GLN A 86 -12.74 10.14 -3.98
CA GLN A 86 -12.77 8.84 -4.66
C GLN A 86 -13.13 7.68 -3.70
N LEU A 87 -13.41 7.99 -2.43
CA LEU A 87 -13.92 6.98 -1.50
C LEU A 87 -15.34 6.54 -1.93
N ALA A 88 -15.64 5.26 -1.75
CA ALA A 88 -16.98 4.71 -2.00
C ALA A 88 -18.03 5.20 -0.98
N VAL A 89 -17.60 5.93 0.05
CA VAL A 89 -18.46 6.55 1.07
C VAL A 89 -18.27 8.06 1.08
N ASN A 90 -19.36 8.77 1.33
CA ASN A 90 -19.35 10.21 1.53
C ASN A 90 -19.73 10.57 2.98
N GLY A 91 -19.60 11.86 3.32
CA GLY A 91 -20.02 12.35 4.64
C GLY A 91 -21.47 12.02 4.98
N ARG A 92 -22.37 11.96 3.99
CA ARG A 92 -23.77 11.55 4.19
C ARG A 92 -23.90 10.09 4.62
N ASP A 93 -23.12 9.19 4.04
CA ASP A 93 -23.14 7.77 4.41
C ASP A 93 -22.62 7.59 5.84
N LEU A 94 -21.55 8.31 6.19
CA LEU A 94 -21.01 8.30 7.56
C LEU A 94 -22.01 8.85 8.58
N MET A 95 -22.74 9.93 8.25
CA MET A 95 -23.79 10.46 9.12
C MET A 95 -24.94 9.47 9.29
N ALA A 96 -25.34 8.76 8.23
CA ALA A 96 -26.36 7.72 8.31
C ALA A 96 -25.91 6.52 9.17
N ALA A 97 -24.60 6.24 9.21
CA ALA A 97 -23.99 5.25 10.09
C ALA A 97 -23.78 5.73 11.54
N GLY A 98 -24.19 6.95 11.88
CA GLY A 98 -24.16 7.48 13.25
C GLY A 98 -22.94 8.35 13.58
N VAL A 99 -22.07 8.68 12.62
CA VAL A 99 -20.96 9.60 12.83
C VAL A 99 -21.49 11.02 13.02
N ARG A 100 -21.13 11.69 14.13
CA ARG A 100 -21.62 13.04 14.43
C ARG A 100 -21.08 14.06 13.41
N PRO A 101 -21.94 14.98 12.92
CA PRO A 101 -21.48 16.05 12.04
C PRO A 101 -20.54 16.99 12.79
N GLY A 102 -19.43 17.38 12.14
CA GLY A 102 -18.45 18.30 12.72
C GLY A 102 -17.07 18.16 12.09
N PRO A 103 -16.05 18.89 12.60
CA PRO A 103 -14.68 18.82 12.10
C PRO A 103 -14.09 17.39 12.16
N GLY A 104 -14.57 16.56 13.09
CA GLY A 104 -14.18 15.14 13.20
C GLY A 104 -14.57 14.29 11.99
N LEU A 105 -15.64 14.62 11.25
CA LEU A 105 -16.06 13.88 10.06
C LEU A 105 -14.95 13.86 8.98
N ARG A 106 -14.29 14.99 8.78
CA ARG A 106 -13.19 15.09 7.81
C ARG A 106 -11.97 14.32 8.26
N GLN A 107 -11.71 14.24 9.57
CA GLN A 107 -10.64 13.40 10.11
C GLN A 107 -10.93 11.91 9.88
N VAL A 108 -12.17 11.47 10.09
CA VAL A 108 -12.58 10.09 9.79
C VAL A 108 -12.41 9.77 8.30
N LEU A 109 -12.86 10.66 7.40
CA LEU A 109 -12.68 10.46 5.95
C LEU A 109 -11.19 10.38 5.56
N ASN A 110 -10.34 11.21 6.15
CA ASN A 110 -8.90 11.14 5.91
C ASN A 110 -8.28 9.85 6.47
N ALA A 111 -8.73 9.37 7.63
CA ALA A 111 -8.27 8.11 8.22
C ALA A 111 -8.69 6.90 7.37
N LEU A 112 -9.93 6.90 6.86
CA LEU A 112 -10.41 5.90 5.91
C LEU A 112 -9.60 5.91 4.61
N LEU A 113 -9.29 7.09 4.07
CA LEU A 113 -8.44 7.21 2.90
C LEU A 113 -7.05 6.63 3.16
N GLU A 114 -6.44 6.90 4.32
CA GLU A 114 -5.14 6.34 4.66
C GLU A 114 -5.19 4.81 4.78
N ALA A 115 -6.26 4.25 5.36
CA ALA A 115 -6.48 2.80 5.42
C ALA A 115 -6.63 2.16 4.02
N VAL A 116 -7.29 2.85 3.08
CA VAL A 116 -7.41 2.39 1.68
C VAL A 116 -6.08 2.48 0.93
N ILE A 117 -5.37 3.59 1.10
CA ILE A 117 -4.08 3.81 0.44
C ILE A 117 -3.05 2.76 0.90
N THR A 118 -3.01 2.46 2.19
CA THR A 118 -2.14 1.45 2.81
C THR A 118 -2.60 0.00 2.63
N GLY A 119 -3.77 -0.22 2.01
CA GLY A 119 -4.30 -1.55 1.73
C GLY A 119 -4.93 -2.27 2.93
N GLN A 120 -5.16 -1.57 4.04
CA GLN A 120 -5.81 -2.13 5.24
C GLN A 120 -7.33 -2.31 5.06
N THR A 121 -7.96 -1.51 4.19
CA THR A 121 -9.39 -1.62 3.91
C THR A 121 -9.66 -1.46 2.42
N PRO A 122 -10.47 -2.32 1.79
CA PRO A 122 -10.85 -2.14 0.39
C PRO A 122 -11.74 -0.89 0.23
N ASN A 123 -11.68 -0.24 -0.95
CA ASN A 123 -12.52 0.92 -1.26
C ASN A 123 -13.96 0.49 -1.61
N GLU A 124 -14.62 -0.20 -0.69
CA GLU A 124 -15.98 -0.71 -0.83
C GLU A 124 -16.86 -0.12 0.27
N LYS A 125 -18.11 0.18 -0.08
CA LYS A 125 -19.02 0.91 0.81
C LYS A 125 -19.16 0.24 2.17
N ASP A 126 -19.48 -1.06 2.20
CA ASP A 126 -19.73 -1.79 3.45
C ASP A 126 -18.47 -1.92 4.31
N ALA A 127 -17.32 -2.19 3.68
CA ALA A 127 -16.03 -2.26 4.37
C ALA A 127 -15.63 -0.92 5.01
N LEU A 128 -15.81 0.19 4.28
CA LEU A 128 -15.51 1.52 4.78
C LEU A 128 -16.45 1.96 5.89
N LEU A 129 -17.73 1.59 5.83
CA LEU A 129 -18.68 1.87 6.90
C LEU A 129 -18.36 1.07 8.17
N ALA A 130 -17.99 -0.21 8.02
CA ALA A 130 -17.53 -1.03 9.14
C ALA A 130 -16.26 -0.47 9.78
N ALA A 131 -15.31 0.00 8.98
CA ALA A 131 -14.11 0.69 9.47
C ALA A 131 -14.46 2.02 10.16
N ALA A 132 -15.37 2.82 9.59
CA ALA A 132 -15.80 4.10 10.14
C ALA A 132 -16.41 3.99 11.55
N ALA A 133 -17.16 2.91 11.80
CA ALA A 133 -17.76 2.63 13.11
C ALA A 133 -16.70 2.50 14.22
N GLN A 134 -15.51 1.98 13.89
CA GLN A 134 -14.41 1.84 14.86
C GLN A 134 -13.84 3.20 15.28
N PHE A 135 -13.82 4.18 14.37
CA PHE A 135 -13.36 5.54 14.67
C PHE A 135 -14.39 6.35 15.49
N SER A 136 -15.65 5.93 15.53
CA SER A 136 -16.70 6.63 16.29
C SER A 136 -16.79 6.18 17.75
N ALA A 137 -16.14 5.07 18.10
CA ALA A 137 -16.14 4.47 19.43
C ALA A 137 -14.94 4.86 20.31
N SER A 138 -14.02 5.68 19.78
CA SER A 138 -12.89 6.30 20.53
C SER A 138 -13.23 7.73 20.90
#